data_AF-A0A553CR94-F1
#
_entry.id   AF-A0A553CR94-F1
#
_cell.length_a   1.000
_cell.length_b   1.000
_cell.length_c   1.000
_cell.angle_alpha   90.00
_cell.angle_beta   90.00
_cell.angle_gamma   90.00
#
_symmetry.space_group_name_H-M   'P 1'
#
loop_
_entity.id
_entity.type
_entity.pdbx_description
1 polymer ?
#
loop_
_entity_poly.entity_id
_entity_poly.type
_entity_poly.pdbx_seq_one_letter_code
_entity_poly.pdbx_strand_id
1 'polypeptide(L)' 'METIIVHPKNNEEQKVIKAFLEALKIKFENLKNKSEETDYSPEFVEMIEQNRKDYKAGKGIKVNLDDIWK' A
#
# COMPACT_ATOMS: atom_id res chain seq x y z
N MET A 1 0.35 26.99 7.25
CA MET A 1 1.05 26.62 6.00
C MET A 1 0.25 25.51 5.35
N GLU A 2 0.13 25.54 4.04
CA GLU A 2 -0.65 24.58 3.26
C GLU A 2 0.28 23.60 2.56
N THR A 3 -0.13 22.34 2.45
CA THR A 3 0.63 21.29 1.78
C THR A 3 0.14 21.16 0.34
N ILE A 4 1.05 21.35 -0.62
CA ILE A 4 0.74 21.18 -2.04
C ILE A 4 1.20 19.78 -2.47
N ILE A 5 0.26 19.00 -3.01
CA ILE A 5 0.53 17.69 -3.61
C ILE A 5 0.43 17.82 -5.13
N VAL A 6 1.48 17.41 -5.84
CA VAL A 6 1.55 17.48 -7.30
C VAL A 6 1.43 16.07 -7.88
N HIS A 7 0.61 15.90 -8.91
CA HIS A 7 0.37 14.61 -9.58
C HIS A 7 0.87 14.64 -11.03
N PRO A 8 2.17 14.36 -11.29
CA PRO A 8 2.70 14.26 -12.65
C PRO A 8 2.02 13.14 -13.44
N LYS A 9 1.69 13.39 -14.70
CA LYS A 9 1.01 12.43 -15.58
C LYS A 9 1.96 11.44 -16.24
N ASN A 10 3.24 11.81 -16.37
CA ASN A 10 4.26 11.00 -17.05
C ASN A 10 5.64 11.17 -16.38
N ASN A 11 6.58 10.32 -16.80
CA ASN A 11 7.94 10.30 -16.26
C ASN A 11 8.75 11.57 -16.58
N GLU A 12 8.44 12.28 -17.66
CA GLU A 12 9.13 13.51 -18.04
C GLU A 12 8.74 14.66 -17.12
N GLU A 13 7.44 14.85 -16.88
CA GLU A 13 6.91 15.82 -15.92
C GLU A 13 7.50 15.60 -14.52
N GLN A 14 7.58 14.33 -14.07
CA GLN A 14 8.18 14.00 -12.79
C GLN A 14 9.66 14.41 -12.70
N LYS A 15 10.45 14.19 -13.77
CA LYS A 15 11.87 14.57 -13.82
C LYS A 15 12.06 16.08 -13.75
N VAL A 16 11.25 16.82 -14.52
CA VAL A 16 11.30 18.29 -14.54
C VAL A 16 10.97 18.88 -13.17
N ILE A 17 9.90 18.41 -12.53
CA ILE A 17 9.51 18.85 -11.19
C ILE A 17 10.61 18.54 -10.17
N LYS A 18 11.20 17.34 -10.23
CA LYS A 18 12.30 16.95 -9.33
C LYS A 18 13.51 17.88 -9.47
N ALA A 19 13.97 18.12 -10.71
CA ALA A 19 15.09 19.02 -10.99
C ALA A 19 14.82 20.46 -10.53
N PHE A 20 13.58 20.94 -10.71
CA PHE A 20 13.17 22.26 -10.26
C PHE A 20 13.22 22.40 -8.73
N LEU A 21 12.69 21.42 -8.00
CA LEU A 21 12.73 21.40 -6.54
C LEU A 21 14.17 21.33 -6.00
N GLU A 22 15.02 20.51 -6.63
CA GLU A 22 16.44 20.40 -6.28
C GLU A 22 17.20 21.71 -6.52
N ALA A 23 16.96 22.39 -7.64
CA ALA A 23 17.59 23.67 -7.97
C ALA A 23 17.23 24.76 -6.96
N LEU A 24 15.98 24.75 -6.46
CA LEU A 24 15.50 25.65 -5.42
C LEU A 24 15.88 25.21 -4.00
N LYS A 25 16.59 24.08 -3.85
CA LYS A 25 16.94 23.47 -2.56
C LYS A 25 15.72 23.22 -1.66
N ILE A 26 14.55 22.96 -2.28
CA ILE A 26 13.32 22.61 -1.56
C ILE A 26 13.39 21.13 -1.22
N LYS A 27 13.21 20.79 0.05
CA LYS A 27 13.12 19.40 0.49
C LYS A 27 11.78 18.82 0.05
N PHE A 28 11.81 17.64 -0.55
CA PHE A 28 10.63 16.88 -0.94
C PHE A 28 10.78 15.42 -0.50
N GLU A 29 9.66 14.77 -0.23
CA GLU A 29 9.62 13.35 0.13
C GLU A 29 9.20 12.52 -1.10
N ASN A 30 9.90 11.41 -1.34
CA ASN A 30 9.48 10.44 -2.35
C ASN A 30 8.63 9.35 -1.69
N LEU A 31 7.33 9.62 -1.59
CA LEU A 31 6.37 8.71 -0.95
C LEU A 31 6.20 7.36 -1.68
N LYS A 32 6.61 7.26 -2.95
CA LYS A 32 6.64 5.97 -3.68
C LYS A 32 7.63 4.96 -3.08
N ASN A 33 8.60 5.42 -2.27
CA ASN A 33 9.56 4.53 -1.62
C ASN A 33 9.14 4.15 -0.18
N LYS A 34 8.02 4.71 0.34
CA LYS A 34 7.44 4.26 1.62
C LYS A 34 6.61 2.97 1.50
N SER A 35 6.48 2.42 0.29
CA SER A 35 5.90 1.09 0.05
C SER A 35 6.92 -0.05 0.15
N GLU A 36 8.16 0.22 0.61
CA GLU A 36 9.11 -0.83 1.00
C GLU A 36 8.89 -1.34 2.43
N GLU A 37 8.17 -0.59 3.27
CA GLU A 37 7.40 -1.24 4.33
C GLU A 37 6.17 -1.80 3.64
N THR A 38 6.16 -3.12 3.43
CA THR A 38 4.95 -3.82 3.02
C THR A 38 3.80 -3.29 3.86
N ASP A 39 2.72 -2.78 3.24
CA ASP A 39 1.57 -2.16 3.94
C ASP A 39 0.97 -3.06 5.06
N TYR A 40 1.39 -4.32 5.10
CA TYR A 40 1.06 -5.31 6.10
C TYR A 40 2.29 -5.73 6.91
N SER A 41 2.11 -5.88 8.23
CA SER A 41 3.13 -6.46 9.10
C SER A 41 3.51 -7.88 8.65
N PRO A 42 4.75 -8.34 8.88
CA PRO A 42 5.16 -9.71 8.56
C PRO A 42 4.26 -10.76 9.22
N GLU A 43 3.80 -10.51 10.45
CA GLU A 43 2.87 -11.36 11.18
C GLU A 43 1.52 -11.49 10.46
N PHE A 44 1.01 -10.38 9.88
CA PHE A 44 -0.22 -10.41 9.10
C PHE A 44 -0.05 -11.25 7.83
N VAL A 45 1.08 -11.12 7.14
CA VAL A 45 1.37 -11.92 5.93
C VAL A 45 1.46 -13.41 6.28
N GLU A 46 2.15 -13.75 7.37
CA GLU A 46 2.27 -15.13 7.85
C GLU A 46 0.91 -15.75 8.21
N MET A 47 0.07 -15.01 8.94
CA MET A 47 -1.29 -15.42 9.26
C MET A 47 -2.12 -15.71 7.99
N ILE A 48 -2.04 -14.85 6.98
CA ILE A 48 -2.79 -15.04 5.72
C ILE A 48 -2.30 -16.27 4.97
N GLU A 49 -0.99 -16.50 4.89
CA GLU A 49 -0.44 -17.69 4.25
C GLU A 49 -0.84 -18.98 4.99
N GLN A 50 -0.86 -18.96 6.32
CA GLN A 50 -1.36 -20.09 7.10
C GLN A 50 -2.85 -20.35 6.87
N ASN A 51 -3.68 -19.30 6.88
CA ASN A 51 -5.11 -19.40 6.56
C ASN A 51 -5.36 -19.98 5.16
N ARG A 52 -4.55 -19.63 4.16
CA ARG A 52 -4.63 -20.22 2.81
C ARG A 52 -4.34 -21.72 2.81
N LYS A 53 -3.35 -22.17 3.59
CA LYS A 53 -3.03 -23.60 3.75
C LYS A 53 -4.16 -24.34 4.44
N ASP A 54 -4.68 -23.79 5.54
CA ASP A 54 -5.75 -24.41 6.32
C ASP A 54 -7.07 -24.47 5.54
N TYR A 55 -7.38 -23.46 4.72
CA TYR A 55 -8.50 -23.51 3.79
C TYR A 55 -8.33 -24.63 2.74
N LYS A 56 -7.16 -24.74 2.11
CA LYS A 56 -6.86 -25.85 1.17
C LYS A 56 -6.92 -27.22 1.84
N ALA A 57 -6.57 -27.30 3.13
CA ALA A 57 -6.67 -28.51 3.95
C ALA A 57 -8.10 -28.79 4.46
N GLY A 58 -9.09 -27.95 4.12
CA GLY A 58 -10.49 -28.14 4.50
C GLY A 58 -10.81 -27.79 5.97
N LYS A 59 -9.93 -27.06 6.66
CA LYS A 59 -10.14 -26.65 8.06
C LYS A 59 -10.96 -25.36 8.22
N GLY A 60 -11.45 -24.79 7.12
CA GLY A 60 -12.32 -23.62 7.13
C GLY A 60 -13.75 -23.96 7.54
N ILE A 61 -14.44 -23.02 8.17
CA ILE A 61 -15.87 -23.13 8.47
C ILE A 61 -16.64 -22.37 7.39
N LYS A 62 -17.61 -23.03 6.77
CA LYS A 62 -18.58 -22.37 5.89
C LYS A 62 -19.77 -21.94 6.74
N VAL A 63 -20.07 -20.65 6.73
CA VAL A 63 -21.23 -20.08 7.44
C VAL A 63 -22.24 -19.63 6.39
N ASN A 64 -23.53 -19.96 6.57
CA ASN A 64 -24.57 -19.48 5.67
C ASN A 64 -25.03 -18.08 6.08
N LEU A 65 -25.55 -17.29 5.13
CA LEU A 65 -26.03 -15.94 5.40
C LEU A 65 -27.20 -15.92 6.39
N ASP A 66 -28.06 -16.94 6.34
CA ASP A 66 -29.19 -17.13 7.26
C ASP A 66 -28.73 -17.37 8.71
N ASP A 67 -27.49 -17.84 8.93
CA ASP A 67 -26.92 -18.03 10.28
C ASP A 67 -26.39 -16.72 10.88
N ILE A 68 -26.14 -15.70 10.03
CA ILE A 68 -25.49 -14.44 10.40
C ILE A 68 -26.53 -13.33 10.61
N TRP A 69 -27.63 -13.35 9.86
CA TRP A 69 -28.68 -12.33 9.91
C TRP A 69 -30.00 -12.96 10.39
N LYS A 70 -30.34 -12.75 11.67
CA LYS A 70 -31.61 -13.15 12.29
C LYS A 70 -32.52 -11.97 12.56
#